data_AF-A0A1Z7Z346-F1
#
_entry.id   AF-A0A1Z7Z346-F1
#
_cell.length_a   1.000
_cell.length_b   1.000
_cell.length_c   1.000
_cell.angle_alpha   90.00
_cell.angle_beta   90.00
_cell.angle_gamma   90.00
#
_symmetry.space_group_name_H-M   'P 1'
#
loop_
_entity.id
_entity.type
_entity.pdbx_description
1 polymer ?
#
loop_
_entity_poly.entity_id
_entity_poly.type
_entity_poly.pdbx_seq_one_letter_code
_entity_poly.pdbx_strand_id
1 'polypeptide(L)'
;MGLNKVVLIEELAVMLDCSITTVRRDIKSKRIPQPMPAKIKGQQLRWRRNDIEKHLKIGDYQSAAPVEDSIEANLTNLLRAIVRQEVRNEVDYLIKQSTHSG
;
A
#
# COMPACT_ATOMS: atom_id res chain seq x y z
N MET A 1 -18.54 6.90 16.09
CA MET A 1 -17.22 6.62 16.71
C MET A 1 -16.32 7.82 16.44
N GLY A 2 -15.85 8.52 17.46
CA GLY A 2 -15.06 9.74 17.28
C GLY A 2 -13.68 9.42 16.73
N LEU A 3 -13.44 9.70 15.44
CA LEU A 3 -12.12 9.61 14.84
C LEU A 3 -11.16 10.46 15.68
N ASN A 4 -10.06 9.84 16.14
CA ASN A 4 -9.01 10.52 16.88
C ASN A 4 -8.54 11.72 16.06
N LYS A 5 -8.83 12.95 16.50
CA LYS A 5 -8.59 14.18 15.73
C LYS A 5 -7.09 14.54 15.64
N VAL A 6 -6.25 13.77 16.31
CA VAL A 6 -4.82 13.99 16.49
C VAL A 6 -4.06 12.80 15.92
N VAL A 7 -2.98 13.09 15.21
CA VAL A 7 -2.02 12.09 14.72
C VAL A 7 -0.72 12.28 15.49
N LEU A 8 -0.17 11.20 16.07
CA LEU A 8 1.13 11.21 16.75
C LEU A 8 2.27 10.88 15.77
N ILE A 9 3.52 11.05 16.21
CA ILE A 9 4.68 10.84 15.33
C ILE A 9 4.85 9.39 14.91
N GLU A 10 4.51 8.44 15.78
CA GLU A 10 4.52 7.01 15.51
C GLU A 10 3.45 6.67 14.46
N GLU A 11 2.25 7.21 14.60
CA GLU A 11 1.16 7.02 13.64
C GLU A 11 1.51 7.66 12.29
N LEU A 12 2.09 8.85 12.27
CA LEU A 12 2.52 9.52 11.04
C LEU A 12 3.62 8.73 10.32
N ALA A 13 4.55 8.13 11.07
CA ALA A 13 5.59 7.27 10.50
C ALA A 13 4.99 6.05 9.79
N VAL A 14 3.95 5.44 10.38
CA VAL A 14 3.18 4.35 9.75
C VAL A 14 2.43 4.84 8.51
N MET A 15 1.76 6.00 8.58
CA MET A 15 1.04 6.56 7.43
C MET A 15 1.94 6.90 6.24
N LEU A 16 3.21 7.24 6.51
CA LEU A 16 4.21 7.59 5.50
C LEU A 16 5.11 6.40 5.11
N ASP A 17 4.88 5.22 5.68
CA ASP A 17 5.72 4.03 5.53
C ASP A 17 7.23 4.32 5.68
N CYS A 18 7.59 5.02 6.76
CA CYS A 18 8.98 5.41 7.00
C CYS A 18 9.35 5.41 8.48
N SER A 19 10.64 5.56 8.78
CA SER A 19 11.11 5.63 10.16
C SER A 19 10.80 6.99 10.82
N ILE A 20 10.60 6.99 12.14
CA ILE A 20 10.44 8.22 12.94
C ILE A 20 11.59 9.22 12.72
N THR A 21 12.81 8.73 12.52
CA THR A 21 13.98 9.58 12.20
C THR A 21 13.81 10.30 10.87
N THR A 22 13.24 9.63 9.87
CA THR A 22 12.93 10.21 8.56
C THR A 22 11.84 11.28 8.71
N VAL A 23 10.76 11.00 9.44
CA VAL A 23 9.74 12.00 9.78
C VAL A 23 10.37 13.25 10.41
N ARG A 24 11.26 13.09 11.40
CA ARG A 24 11.95 14.23 12.04
C ARG A 24 12.81 15.03 11.05
N ARG A 25 13.48 14.36 10.12
CA ARG A 25 14.26 15.01 9.06
C ARG A 25 13.35 15.80 8.13
N ASP A 26 12.20 15.23 7.77
CA ASP A 26 11.26 15.83 6.83
C ASP A 26 10.47 17.00 7.43
N ILE A 27 10.25 17.00 8.75
CA ILE A 27 9.78 18.19 9.47
C ILE A 27 10.80 19.33 9.33
N LYS A 28 12.10 19.06 9.53
CA LYS A 28 13.17 20.07 9.44
C LYS A 28 13.31 20.62 8.03
N SER A 29 13.20 19.77 7.02
CA SER A 29 13.27 20.16 5.60
C SER A 29 11.94 20.72 5.06
N LYS A 30 10.91 20.83 5.91
CA LYS A 30 9.56 21.32 5.57
C LYS A 30 8.87 20.52 4.45
N ARG A 31 9.25 19.25 4.29
CA ARG A 31 8.62 18.33 3.33
C ARG A 31 7.27 17.81 3.82
N ILE A 32 7.06 17.77 5.14
CA ILE A 32 5.79 17.42 5.77
C ILE A 32 5.26 18.57 6.65
N PRO A 33 3.96 18.57 7.02
CA PRO A 33 3.38 19.61 7.85
C PRO A 33 4.08 19.75 9.19
N GLN A 34 4.12 20.96 9.73
CA GLN A 34 4.68 21.20 11.05
C GLN A 34 3.74 20.69 12.15
N PRO A 35 4.28 20.09 13.23
CA PRO A 35 3.47 19.64 14.35
C PRO A 35 2.85 20.84 15.08
N MET A 36 1.75 20.59 15.78
CA MET A 36 1.15 21.58 16.67
C MET A 36 2.13 21.96 17.79
N PRO A 37 2.14 23.23 18.23
CA PRO A 37 2.99 23.68 19.33
C PRO A 37 2.86 22.81 20.58
N ALA A 38 4.01 22.45 21.17
CA ALA A 38 4.04 21.77 22.46
C ALA A 38 3.55 22.73 23.55
N LYS A 39 2.63 22.27 24.40
CA LYS A 39 2.15 23.02 25.57
C LYS A 39 3.04 22.79 26.79
N ILE A 40 3.74 21.66 26.83
CA ILE A 40 4.64 21.27 27.91
C ILE A 40 5.94 20.70 27.34
N LYS A 41 7.04 20.85 28.09
CA LYS A 41 8.34 20.28 27.72
C LYS A 41 8.23 18.74 27.74
N GLY A 42 8.74 18.09 26.69
CA GLY A 42 8.67 16.63 26.55
C GLY A 42 7.37 16.10 25.95
N GLN A 43 6.43 16.97 25.57
CA GLN A 43 5.24 16.53 24.85
C GLN A 43 5.62 15.90 23.51
N GLN A 44 4.97 14.78 23.18
CA GLN A 44 5.10 14.15 21.86
C GLN A 44 4.63 15.09 20.74
N LEU A 45 5.26 14.95 19.57
CA LEU A 45 4.85 15.68 18.38
C LEU A 45 3.49 15.17 17.93
N ARG A 46 2.61 16.11 17.59
CA ARG A 46 1.22 15.82 17.27
C ARG A 46 0.71 16.75 16.19
N TRP A 47 -0.12 16.23 15.30
CA TRP A 47 -0.71 16.96 14.18
C TRP A 47 -2.23 16.88 14.27
N ARG A 48 -2.93 17.84 13.64
CA ARG A 48 -4.34 17.64 13.36
C ARG A 48 -4.43 16.63 12.23
N ARG A 49 -5.33 15.65 12.37
CA ARG A 49 -5.53 14.62 11.34
C ARG A 49 -5.82 15.24 9.97
N ASN A 50 -6.70 16.23 9.91
CA ASN A 50 -7.03 16.93 8.66
C ASN A 50 -5.82 17.58 7.97
N ASP A 51 -4.82 18.05 8.72
CA ASP A 51 -3.63 18.68 8.12
C ASP A 51 -2.73 17.64 7.46
N ILE A 52 -2.63 16.44 8.06
CA ILE A 52 -1.92 15.29 7.49
C ILE A 52 -2.68 14.74 6.28
N GLU A 53 -3.99 14.54 6.40
CA GLU A 53 -4.82 14.04 5.30
C GLU A 53 -4.74 14.95 4.08
N LYS A 54 -4.86 16.27 4.26
CA LYS A 54 -4.67 17.25 3.16
C LYS A 54 -3.28 17.15 2.53
N HIS A 55 -2.23 17.02 3.34
CA HIS A 55 -0.86 16.90 2.84
C HIS A 55 -0.65 15.63 2.02
N LEU A 56 -1.20 14.51 2.49
CA LEU A 56 -1.18 13.24 1.78
C LEU A 56 -2.13 13.21 0.59
N LYS A 57 -2.88 14.30 0.34
CA LYS A 57 -3.98 14.36 -0.63
C LYS A 57 -5.00 13.25 -0.41
N ILE A 58 -5.20 12.85 0.85
CA ILE A 58 -6.33 12.05 1.31
C ILE A 58 -7.51 13.03 1.41
N GLY A 59 -7.97 13.47 0.26
CA GLY A 59 -9.08 14.39 0.06
C GLY A 59 -9.53 14.16 -1.37
N ASP A 60 -10.70 13.54 -1.50
CA ASP A 60 -11.25 12.91 -2.71
C ASP A 60 -10.79 11.47 -3.00
N TYR A 61 -10.87 10.60 -1.99
CA TYR A 61 -11.23 9.20 -2.27
C TYR A 61 -12.75 9.13 -2.59
N GLN A 62 -13.18 9.84 -3.63
CA GLN A 62 -14.41 9.48 -4.32
C GLN A 62 -14.07 8.19 -5.08
N SER A 63 -14.44 7.06 -4.48
CA SER A 63 -14.64 5.78 -5.17
C SER A 63 -13.68 5.52 -6.33
N ALA A 64 -12.37 5.42 -6.07
CA ALA A 64 -11.62 4.49 -6.89
C ALA A 64 -12.26 3.13 -6.60
N ALA A 65 -12.98 2.58 -7.59
CA ALA A 65 -13.50 1.23 -7.56
C ALA A 65 -12.46 0.30 -6.91
N PRO A 66 -12.88 -0.63 -6.05
CA PRO A 66 -11.98 -1.29 -5.12
C PRO A 66 -10.80 -1.87 -5.90
N VAL A 67 -9.59 -1.49 -5.51
CA VAL A 67 -8.34 -2.04 -6.06
C VAL A 67 -8.30 -3.57 -5.88
N GLU A 68 -9.17 -4.11 -5.01
CA GLU A 68 -9.43 -5.54 -4.84
C GLU A 68 -9.91 -6.21 -6.14
N ASP A 69 -10.81 -5.59 -6.92
CA ASP A 69 -11.28 -6.15 -8.19
C ASP A 69 -10.14 -6.34 -9.20
N SER A 70 -9.14 -5.44 -9.15
CA SER A 70 -7.97 -5.49 -10.02
C SER A 70 -6.99 -6.58 -9.61
N ILE A 71 -6.76 -6.79 -8.30
CA ILE A 71 -5.85 -7.82 -7.82
C ILE A 71 -6.45 -9.21 -8.03
N GLU A 72 -7.73 -9.43 -7.70
CA GLU A 72 -8.39 -10.71 -7.89
C GLU A 72 -8.48 -11.09 -9.38
N ALA A 73 -8.84 -10.14 -10.24
CA ALA A 73 -8.85 -10.35 -11.68
C ALA A 73 -7.45 -10.65 -12.23
N ASN A 74 -6.42 -9.95 -11.77
CA ASN A 74 -5.04 -10.19 -12.20
C ASN A 74 -4.52 -11.55 -11.74
N LEU A 75 -4.78 -11.95 -10.49
CA LEU A 75 -4.42 -13.28 -9.98
C LEU A 75 -5.16 -14.39 -10.74
N THR A 76 -6.46 -14.21 -11.00
CA THR A 76 -7.26 -15.17 -11.78
C THR A 76 -6.73 -15.33 -13.21
N ASN A 77 -6.33 -14.23 -13.84
CA ASN A 77 -5.76 -14.25 -15.19
C ASN A 77 -4.38 -14.92 -15.23
N LEU A 78 -3.52 -14.66 -14.24
CA LEU A 78 -2.22 -15.34 -14.10
C LEU A 78 -2.38 -16.84 -13.88
N LEU A 79 -3.26 -17.25 -12.96
CA LEU A 79 -3.54 -18.66 -12.69
C LEU A 79 -4.09 -19.38 -13.93
N ARG A 80 -5.01 -18.74 -14.66
CA ARG A 80 -5.55 -19.31 -15.91
C ARG A 80 -4.46 -19.48 -16.98
N ALA A 81 -3.51 -18.54 -17.07
CA ALA A 81 -2.39 -18.65 -18.01
C ALA A 81 -1.47 -19.83 -17.65
N ILE A 82 -1.13 -19.98 -16.36
CA ILE A 82 -0.29 -21.08 -15.85
C ILE A 82 -0.94 -22.43 -16.14
N VAL A 83 -2.21 -22.61 -15.75
CA VAL A 83 -2.93 -23.89 -15.96
C VAL A 83 -2.98 -24.26 -17.45
N ARG A 84 -3.24 -23.29 -18.33
CA ARG A 84 -3.24 -23.54 -19.79
C ARG A 84 -1.88 -23.99 -20.31
N GLN A 85 -0.80 -23.42 -19.78
CA GLN A 85 0.56 -23.78 -20.19
C GLN A 85 0.93 -25.17 -19.70
N GLU A 86 0.62 -25.52 -18.46
CA GLU A 86 0.87 -26.86 -17.90
C GLU A 86 0.11 -27.94 -18.65
N VAL A 87 -1.18 -27.72 -18.93
CA VAL A 87 -1.98 -28.66 -19.74
C VAL A 87 -1.39 -28.84 -21.14
N ARG A 88 -0.92 -27.76 -21.77
CA ARG A 88 -0.27 -27.83 -23.08
C ARG A 88 1.03 -28.63 -23.03
N ASN A 89 1.87 -28.40 -22.03
CA ASN A 89 3.13 -29.11 -21.86
C ASN A 89 2.89 -30.62 -21.67
N GLU A 90 1.88 -30.99 -20.88
CA GLU A 90 1.51 -32.40 -20.65
C GLU A 90 0.97 -33.06 -21.92
N VAL A 91 0.09 -32.38 -22.66
CA VAL A 91 -0.42 -32.87 -23.95
C VAL A 91 0.72 -33.03 -24.96
N ASP A 92 1.63 -32.06 -25.06
CA ASP A 92 2.79 -32.13 -25.95
C ASP A 92 3.72 -33.29 -25.56
N TYR A 93 3.88 -33.56 -24.26
CA TYR A 93 4.65 -34.69 -23.75
C TYR A 93 4.03 -36.03 -24.17
N LEU A 94 2.72 -36.20 -23.96
CA LEU A 94 1.99 -37.42 -24.33
C LEU A 94 1.98 -37.67 -25.84
N ILE A 95 1.86 -36.62 -26.65
CA ILE A 95 1.97 -36.70 -28.12
C ILE A 95 3.38 -37.15 -28.52
N LYS A 96 4.42 -36.56 -27.94
CA LYS A 96 5.81 -36.95 -28.24
C LYS A 96 6.08 -38.41 -27.88
N GLN A 97 5.60 -38.88 -26.73
CA GLN A 97 5.74 -40.29 -26.34
C GLN A 97 5.03 -41.26 -27.31
N SER A 98 3.80 -40.92 -27.72
CA SER A 98 3.02 -41.76 -28.64
C SER A 98 3.59 -41.81 -30.06
N THR A 99 4.30 -40.76 -30.50
CA THR A 99 5.03 -40.74 -31.79
C THR A 99 6.41 -41.41 -31.77
N HIS A 100 6.96 -41.73 -30.60
CA HIS A 100 8.27 -42.41 -30.44
C HIS A 100 8.16 -43.91 -30.12
N SER A 101 6.93 -44.46 -30.06
CA SER A 101 6.65 -45.87 -29.75
C SER A 101 6.31 -46.70 -31.00
N GLY A 102 6.67 -46.22 -32.19
CA GLY A 102 6.47 -46.87 -33.49
C GLY A 102 7.77 -47.26 -34.16
#